data_AF-A0AAU9V8F3-F1
#
_entry.id   AF-A0AAU9V8F3-F1
#
_cell.length_a   1.000
_cell.length_b   1.000
_cell.length_c   1.000
_cell.angle_alpha   90.00
_cell.angle_beta   90.00
_cell.angle_gamma   90.00
#
_symmetry.space_group_name_H-M   'P 1'
#
loop_
_entity.id
_entity.type
_entity.pdbx_description
1 polymer ?
#
loop_
_entity_poly.entity_id
_entity_poly.type
_entity_poly.pdbx_seq_one_letter_code
_entity_poly.pdbx_strand_id
1 'polypeptide(L)'
;MAYTLFVIEIISAFILAATLLYRYGDCYRNHILVTVSVLTAWYFSFVIMFILPLDVSSTFYRQCIDNSTTATPEADPGITATPEKQCQEPWSYVPDSVFPNLWRIVYWTSQCLTWLIMPMMQSYSKAGDFTVKGKLKSALVDNAIYYGSYLFICGILLIYIALKPGVYLDGPKIKAIASSASNTWGLFLLILLLGYSLVEVPRNLWNNSKRNYTLTYTYFKIAKLSTDKCEAEETVDEILESLNSVTAAVGPGHPLHQHVETIVQKLPIQLRDKLNSRAPPERPTPPSLKSLVNLHKKTIKALHVLQRTETQWALTLERVLHLEDVAANARSPDARFAHSFHTPRPRLARLLYPPLVGNPILGLHAGGCRTAEGSRVMTIHEAQGYASARSTSSRAGQKGFEYMTQASCGSSSH
;
A
#
# COMPACT_ATOMS: atom_id res chain seq x y z
N MET A 1 11.15 14.13 35.02
CA MET A 1 11.82 13.80 33.75
C MET A 1 11.24 12.55 33.08
N ALA A 2 10.69 11.59 33.84
CA ALA A 2 10.10 10.39 33.25
C ALA A 2 8.81 10.64 32.45
N TYR A 3 7.85 11.37 33.03
CA TYR A 3 6.61 11.74 32.34
C TYR A 3 6.85 12.58 31.07
N THR A 4 7.88 13.41 31.05
CA THR A 4 8.22 14.24 29.87
C THR A 4 8.71 13.40 28.69
N LEU A 5 9.43 12.30 28.93
CA LEU A 5 9.88 11.40 27.86
C LEU A 5 8.69 10.67 27.21
N PHE A 6 7.78 10.15 28.03
CA PHE A 6 6.52 9.55 27.54
C PHE A 6 5.74 10.50 26.62
N VAL A 7 5.59 11.76 27.02
CA VAL A 7 4.89 12.78 26.23
C VAL A 7 5.64 13.08 24.93
N ILE A 8 6.97 13.19 24.98
CA ILE A 8 7.80 13.39 23.78
C ILE A 8 7.62 12.24 22.80
N GLU A 9 7.62 10.99 23.26
CA GLU A 9 7.42 9.83 22.39
C GLU A 9 6.05 9.85 21.72
N ILE A 10 4.98 10.14 22.46
CA ILE A 10 3.62 10.29 21.92
C ILE A 10 3.56 11.38 20.85
N ILE A 11 4.14 12.55 21.13
CA ILE A 11 4.18 13.67 20.18
C ILE A 11 5.00 13.29 18.94
N SER A 12 6.14 12.60 19.12
CA SER A 12 6.99 12.16 18.02
C SER A 12 6.27 11.18 17.09
N ALA A 13 5.48 10.26 17.65
CA ALA A 13 4.66 9.32 16.88
C ALA A 13 3.59 10.06 16.07
N PHE A 14 2.97 11.10 16.64
CA PHE A 14 2.02 11.95 15.92
C PHE A 14 2.68 12.72 14.77
N ILE A 15 3.82 13.38 15.03
CA ILE A 15 4.57 14.12 14.01
C ILE A 15 5.00 13.18 12.88
N LEU A 16 5.48 11.98 13.21
CA LEU A 16 5.86 10.97 12.23
C LEU A 16 4.66 10.56 11.37
N ALA A 17 3.53 10.22 12.00
CA ALA A 17 2.30 9.85 11.29
C ALA A 17 1.81 10.98 10.35
N ALA A 18 1.78 12.22 10.85
CA ALA A 18 1.36 13.39 10.09
C ALA A 18 2.30 13.68 8.92
N THR A 19 3.61 13.59 9.13
CA THR A 19 4.62 13.81 8.08
C THR A 19 4.53 12.76 6.98
N LEU A 20 4.35 11.49 7.36
CA LEU A 20 4.16 10.41 6.39
C LEU A 20 2.86 10.58 5.61
N LEU A 21 1.76 10.96 6.28
CA LEU A 21 0.50 11.21 5.62
C LEU A 21 0.58 12.41 4.67
N TYR A 22 1.29 13.46 5.05
CA TYR A 22 1.55 14.62 4.18
C TYR A 22 2.40 14.25 2.96
N ARG A 23 3.39 13.37 3.14
CA ARG A 23 4.29 12.94 2.07
C ARG A 23 3.63 11.99 1.07
N TYR A 24 2.84 11.05 1.55
CA TYR A 24 2.26 9.98 0.73
C TYR A 24 0.78 10.19 0.40
N GLY A 25 0.08 11.04 1.15
CA GLY A 25 -1.32 11.39 0.95
C GLY A 25 -1.50 12.77 0.35
N ASP A 26 -2.38 12.89 -0.64
CA ASP A 26 -2.83 14.18 -1.16
C ASP A 26 -3.88 14.78 -0.21
N CYS A 27 -3.40 15.39 0.88
CA CYS A 27 -4.24 15.88 1.98
C CYS A 27 -5.22 16.97 1.55
N TYR A 28 -4.90 17.70 0.47
CA TYR A 28 -5.70 18.82 -0.03
C TYR A 28 -6.83 18.37 -0.95
N ARG A 29 -6.67 17.24 -1.63
CA ARG A 29 -7.69 16.68 -2.52
C ARG A 29 -8.65 15.73 -1.81
N ASN A 30 -8.20 15.12 -0.72
CA ASN A 30 -8.97 14.12 0.01
C ASN A 30 -9.97 14.77 0.99
N HIS A 31 -11.11 14.09 1.18
CA HIS A 31 -12.10 14.52 2.16
C HIS A 31 -11.53 14.44 3.59
N ILE A 32 -11.82 15.45 4.42
CA ILE A 32 -11.24 15.58 5.76
C ILE A 32 -11.45 14.34 6.64
N LEU A 33 -12.61 13.69 6.55
CA LEU A 33 -12.89 12.45 7.28
C LEU A 33 -11.89 11.33 6.93
N VAL A 34 -11.53 11.17 5.65
CA VAL A 34 -10.57 10.15 5.21
C VAL A 34 -9.20 10.48 5.78
N THR A 35 -8.77 11.74 5.67
CA THR A 35 -7.47 12.20 6.20
C THR A 35 -7.38 11.98 7.71
N VAL A 36 -8.40 12.36 8.49
CA VAL A 36 -8.43 12.20 9.94
C VAL A 36 -8.45 10.73 10.35
N SER A 37 -9.26 9.89 9.69
CA SER A 37 -9.31 8.46 10.02
C SER A 37 -8.00 7.74 9.71
N VAL A 38 -7.36 8.04 8.57
CA VAL A 38 -6.05 7.46 8.22
C VAL A 38 -4.97 7.95 9.18
N LEU A 39 -4.95 9.25 9.50
CA LEU A 39 -4.01 9.82 10.48
C LEU A 39 -4.14 9.13 11.83
N THR A 40 -5.39 8.94 12.31
CA THR A 40 -5.67 8.29 13.59
C THR A 40 -5.20 6.83 13.59
N ALA A 41 -5.48 6.10 12.50
CA ALA A 41 -5.04 4.71 12.34
C ALA A 41 -3.51 4.58 12.34
N TRP A 42 -2.81 5.44 11.59
CA TRP A 42 -1.34 5.41 11.52
C TRP A 42 -0.70 5.84 12.83
N TYR A 43 -1.25 6.88 13.45
CA TYR A 43 -0.80 7.35 14.76
C TYR A 43 -0.85 6.22 15.79
N PHE A 44 -1.96 5.50 15.93
CA PHE A 44 -2.04 4.39 16.88
C PHE A 44 -1.06 3.26 16.58
N SER A 45 -0.85 2.94 15.30
CA SER A 45 0.16 1.94 14.91
C SER A 45 1.58 2.35 15.34
N PHE A 46 1.97 3.61 15.14
CA PHE A 46 3.27 4.11 15.60
C PHE A 46 3.37 4.21 17.12
N VAL A 47 2.29 4.63 17.77
CA VAL A 47 2.19 4.75 19.23
C VAL A 47 2.39 3.39 19.92
N ILE A 48 1.85 2.30 19.38
CA ILE A 48 2.08 0.93 19.90
C ILE A 48 3.56 0.55 19.89
N MET A 49 4.30 0.94 18.86
CA MET A 49 5.73 0.64 18.74
C MET A 49 6.56 1.25 19.88
N PHE A 50 6.19 2.45 20.34
CA PHE A 50 6.87 3.14 21.44
C PHE A 50 6.35 2.71 22.82
N ILE A 51 5.03 2.52 22.98
CA ILE A 51 4.44 2.15 24.27
C ILE A 51 4.84 0.74 24.71
N LEU A 52 4.91 -0.23 23.78
CA LEU A 52 5.07 -1.64 24.16
C LEU A 52 6.36 -1.89 24.96
N PRO A 53 7.54 -1.40 24.56
CA PRO A 53 8.75 -1.48 25.38
C PRO A 53 8.59 -0.82 26.77
N LEU A 54 7.90 0.32 26.85
CA LEU A 54 7.68 1.03 28.11
C LEU A 54 6.77 0.24 29.04
N ASP A 55 5.68 -0.30 28.54
CA ASP A 55 4.73 -1.11 29.29
C ASP A 55 5.41 -2.36 29.87
N VAL A 56 6.21 -3.05 29.05
CA VAL A 56 7.03 -4.20 29.46
C VAL A 56 8.01 -3.80 30.58
N SER A 57 8.76 -2.70 30.41
CA SER A 57 9.70 -2.23 31.43
C SER A 57 9.01 -1.86 32.75
N SER A 58 7.83 -1.24 32.67
CA SER A 58 7.03 -0.87 33.84
C SER A 58 6.47 -2.09 34.55
N THR A 59 6.12 -3.14 33.80
CA THR A 59 5.62 -4.40 34.34
C THR A 59 6.73 -5.13 35.11
N PHE A 60 7.95 -5.19 34.56
CA PHE A 60 9.10 -5.76 35.27
C PHE A 60 9.43 -5.00 36.55
N TYR A 61 9.35 -3.67 36.51
CA TYR A 61 9.55 -2.83 37.69
C TYR A 61 8.51 -3.11 38.79
N ARG A 62 7.22 -3.19 38.43
CA ARG A 62 6.14 -3.54 39.39
C ARG A 62 6.33 -4.92 39.99
N GLN A 63 6.65 -5.92 39.17
CA GLN A 63 6.93 -7.28 39.65
C GLN A 63 8.12 -7.30 40.63
N CYS A 64 9.14 -6.46 40.41
CA CYS A 64 10.25 -6.32 41.33
C CYS A 64 9.78 -5.78 42.70
N ILE A 65 8.97 -4.71 42.71
CA ILE A 65 8.44 -4.12 43.95
C ILE A 65 7.55 -5.12 44.71
N ASP A 66 6.64 -5.79 44.00
CA ASP A 66 5.70 -6.74 44.61
C ASP A 66 6.46 -7.91 45.28
N ASN A 67 7.49 -8.43 44.60
CA ASN A 67 8.34 -9.49 45.14
C ASN A 67 9.18 -9.04 46.33
N SER A 68 9.69 -7.81 46.33
CA SER A 68 10.44 -7.24 47.46
C SER A 68 9.55 -7.00 48.68
N THR A 69 8.29 -6.61 48.48
CA THR A 69 7.31 -6.37 49.55
C THR A 69 6.81 -7.68 50.18
N THR A 70 6.75 -8.77 49.40
CA THR A 70 6.30 -10.08 49.87
C THR A 70 7.41 -10.86 50.61
N ALA A 71 8.68 -10.50 50.40
CA ALA A 71 9.84 -11.16 51.02
C ALA A 71 10.13 -10.74 52.48
N THR A 72 9.26 -9.95 53.11
CA THR A 72 9.32 -9.63 54.55
C THR A 72 8.11 -10.25 55.25
N PRO A 73 8.23 -11.50 55.75
CA PRO A 73 8.48 -11.68 57.19
C PRO A 73 9.26 -12.97 57.54
N GLU A 74 10.43 -12.79 58.19
CA GLU A 74 10.95 -13.54 59.36
C GLU A 74 12.43 -13.17 59.48
N ALA A 75 12.71 -12.19 60.33
CA ALA A 75 14.07 -11.84 60.71
C ALA A 75 14.63 -12.94 61.61
N ASP A 76 15.29 -13.93 61.01
CA ASP A 76 16.16 -14.84 61.73
C ASP A 76 17.43 -14.06 62.14
N PRO A 77 17.77 -13.90 63.44
CA PRO A 77 18.75 -12.92 63.92
C PRO A 77 20.22 -13.32 63.68
N GLY A 78 20.52 -14.12 62.64
CA GLY A 78 21.82 -14.78 62.49
C GLY A 78 22.47 -14.78 61.10
N ILE A 79 21.89 -14.15 60.07
CA ILE A 79 22.46 -14.22 58.71
C ILE A 79 22.74 -12.81 58.17
N THR A 80 24.02 -12.57 57.86
CA THR A 80 24.56 -11.40 57.15
C THR A 80 23.65 -10.96 56.01
N ALA A 81 23.21 -9.70 56.08
CA ALA A 81 22.30 -9.06 55.13
C ALA A 81 22.71 -9.33 53.67
N THR A 82 21.89 -10.10 52.95
CA THR A 82 21.94 -10.13 51.49
C THR A 82 21.52 -8.76 50.95
N PRO A 83 22.13 -8.29 49.84
CA PRO A 83 21.86 -6.95 49.35
C PRO A 83 20.38 -6.82 48.99
N GLU A 84 19.72 -5.81 49.57
CA GLU A 84 18.37 -5.41 49.20
C GLU A 84 18.28 -5.33 47.67
N LYS A 85 17.34 -6.08 47.06
CA LYS A 85 17.08 -5.97 45.63
C LYS A 85 16.51 -4.59 45.34
N GLN A 86 17.39 -3.65 45.02
CA GLN A 86 17.01 -2.28 44.68
C GLN A 86 16.33 -2.28 43.30
N CYS A 87 15.01 -2.17 43.29
CA CYS A 87 14.25 -2.04 42.05
C CYS A 87 14.52 -0.67 41.42
N GLN A 88 15.17 -0.64 40.25
CA GLN A 88 15.45 0.61 39.55
C GLN A 88 14.21 1.09 38.78
N GLU A 89 13.82 2.34 39.01
CA GLU A 89 12.70 2.97 38.31
C GLU A 89 13.03 3.12 36.80
N PRO A 90 12.11 2.73 35.90
CA PRO A 90 12.32 2.90 34.47
C PRO A 90 12.31 4.38 34.09
N TRP A 91 13.12 4.75 33.09
CA TRP A 91 13.28 6.15 32.68
C TRP A 91 11.99 6.86 32.27
N SER A 92 10.94 6.13 31.93
CA SER A 92 9.62 6.67 31.58
C SER A 92 8.52 6.03 32.44
N TYR A 93 8.71 6.02 33.76
CA TYR A 93 7.67 5.63 34.71
C TYR A 93 6.43 6.54 34.61
N VAL A 94 5.25 5.91 34.59
CA VAL A 94 3.94 6.55 34.52
C VAL A 94 2.98 5.87 35.51
N PRO A 95 1.97 6.59 36.02
CA PRO A 95 1.01 6.04 36.97
C PRO A 95 0.26 4.81 36.46
N ASP A 96 -0.18 3.96 37.38
CA ASP A 96 -0.74 2.64 37.07
C ASP A 96 -2.00 2.67 36.21
N SER A 97 -2.76 3.76 36.26
CA SER A 97 -3.94 3.95 35.44
C SER A 97 -3.65 4.31 33.97
N VAL A 98 -2.44 4.78 33.64
CA VAL A 98 -2.14 5.34 32.31
C VAL A 98 -2.14 4.26 31.24
N PHE A 99 -1.33 3.20 31.37
CA PHE A 99 -1.25 2.14 30.36
C PHE A 99 -2.60 1.41 30.14
N PRO A 100 -3.36 0.99 31.18
CA PRO A 100 -4.67 0.36 30.99
C PRO A 100 -5.69 1.25 30.26
N ASN A 101 -5.72 2.55 30.59
CA ASN A 101 -6.62 3.50 29.92
C ASN A 101 -6.19 3.74 28.47
N LEU A 102 -4.89 3.88 28.22
CA LEU A 102 -4.30 4.07 26.90
C LEU A 102 -4.57 2.86 25.99
N TRP A 103 -4.31 1.65 26.48
CA TRP A 103 -4.61 0.42 25.75
C TRP A 103 -6.11 0.27 25.47
N ARG A 104 -6.99 0.69 26.39
CA ARG A 104 -8.44 0.71 26.16
C ARG A 104 -8.81 1.65 25.03
N ILE A 105 -8.25 2.86 24.99
CA ILE A 105 -8.50 3.84 23.92
C ILE A 105 -7.98 3.29 22.58
N VAL A 106 -6.74 2.82 22.54
CA VAL A 106 -6.10 2.27 21.33
C VAL A 106 -6.91 1.08 20.82
N TYR A 107 -7.28 0.15 21.69
CA TYR A 107 -8.05 -1.04 21.34
C TYR A 107 -9.40 -0.68 20.72
N TRP A 108 -10.27 0.05 21.44
CA TRP A 108 -11.61 0.32 20.95
C TRP A 108 -11.63 1.22 19.72
N THR A 109 -10.70 2.18 19.64
CA THR A 109 -10.61 3.04 18.45
C THR A 109 -10.13 2.24 17.25
N SER A 110 -9.13 1.36 17.42
CA SER A 110 -8.64 0.48 16.35
C SER A 110 -9.73 -0.50 15.90
N GLN A 111 -10.56 -1.01 16.80
CA GLN A 111 -11.67 -1.88 16.46
C GLN A 111 -12.74 -1.15 15.63
N CYS A 112 -13.11 0.07 16.05
CA CYS A 112 -14.04 0.90 15.29
C CYS A 112 -13.48 1.26 13.90
N LEU A 113 -12.20 1.63 13.83
CA LEU A 113 -11.55 1.96 12.55
C LEU A 113 -11.50 0.76 11.61
N THR A 114 -11.12 -0.41 12.12
CA THR A 114 -10.90 -1.63 11.32
C THR A 114 -12.21 -2.22 10.81
N TRP A 115 -13.23 -2.33 11.67
CA TRP A 115 -14.45 -3.07 11.34
C TRP A 115 -15.59 -2.19 10.84
N LEU A 116 -15.54 -0.87 11.08
CA LEU A 116 -16.61 0.04 10.71
C LEU A 116 -16.12 1.12 9.75
N ILE A 117 -15.18 1.97 10.17
CA ILE A 117 -14.86 3.19 9.41
C ILE A 117 -14.13 2.88 8.09
N MET A 118 -13.03 2.12 8.13
CA MET A 118 -12.21 1.86 6.94
C MET A 118 -12.96 1.06 5.87
N PRO A 119 -13.68 -0.03 6.19
CA PRO A 119 -14.46 -0.78 5.20
C PRO A 119 -15.58 0.08 4.59
N MET A 120 -16.24 0.92 5.39
CA MET A 120 -17.26 1.85 4.91
C MET A 120 -16.68 2.90 3.96
N MET A 121 -15.53 3.49 4.28
CA MET A 121 -14.85 4.45 3.41
C MET A 121 -14.43 3.81 2.07
N GLN A 122 -13.91 2.58 2.12
CA GLN A 122 -13.52 1.85 0.91
C GLN A 122 -14.71 1.58 0.00
N SER A 123 -15.82 1.05 0.53
CA SER A 123 -17.03 0.77 -0.27
C SER A 123 -17.70 2.05 -0.77
N TYR A 124 -17.72 3.12 0.04
CA TYR A 124 -18.27 4.42 -0.35
C TYR A 124 -17.49 5.05 -1.52
N SER A 125 -16.15 5.00 -1.49
CA SER A 125 -15.31 5.56 -2.57
C SER A 125 -15.48 4.81 -3.89
N LYS A 126 -15.85 3.53 -3.84
CA LYS A 126 -16.09 2.65 -5.00
C LYS A 126 -17.57 2.60 -5.44
N ALA A 127 -18.48 3.31 -4.76
CA ALA A 127 -19.90 3.31 -5.09
C ALA A 127 -20.20 4.18 -6.32
N GLY A 128 -21.01 3.65 -7.24
CA GLY A 128 -21.43 4.33 -8.47
C GLY A 128 -22.68 5.21 -8.33
N ASP A 129 -23.33 5.21 -7.16
CA ASP A 129 -24.52 6.04 -6.93
C ASP A 129 -24.21 7.53 -7.03
N PHE A 130 -25.15 8.31 -7.58
CA PHE A 130 -24.95 9.75 -7.77
C PHE A 130 -25.23 10.57 -6.50
N THR A 131 -25.99 10.03 -5.55
CA THR A 131 -26.37 10.71 -4.31
C THR A 131 -25.56 10.21 -3.11
N VAL A 132 -25.31 11.08 -2.13
CA VAL A 132 -24.61 10.70 -0.88
C VAL A 132 -25.35 9.58 -0.14
N LYS A 133 -26.69 9.68 -0.05
CA LYS A 133 -27.53 8.65 0.57
C LYS A 133 -27.44 7.32 -0.18
N GLY A 134 -27.45 7.35 -1.51
CA GLY A 134 -27.28 6.16 -2.36
C GLY A 134 -25.93 5.50 -2.14
N LYS A 135 -24.84 6.29 -2.16
CA LYS A 135 -23.48 5.78 -1.91
C LYS A 135 -23.34 5.16 -0.52
N LEU A 136 -23.90 5.79 0.51
CA LEU A 136 -23.87 5.26 1.87
C LEU A 136 -24.68 3.96 1.98
N LYS A 137 -25.86 3.90 1.37
CA LYS A 137 -26.67 2.68 1.32
C LYS A 137 -25.93 1.55 0.61
N SER A 138 -25.36 1.81 -0.56
CA SER A 138 -24.59 0.81 -1.30
C SER A 138 -23.35 0.36 -0.53
N ALA A 139 -22.65 1.28 0.13
CA ALA A 139 -21.52 0.93 0.99
C ALA A 139 -21.93 0.06 2.19
N LEU A 140 -23.07 0.37 2.82
CA LEU A 140 -23.63 -0.45 3.90
C LEU A 140 -24.04 -1.83 3.40
N VAL A 141 -24.70 -1.93 2.24
CA VAL A 141 -25.13 -3.20 1.66
C VAL A 141 -23.93 -4.07 1.29
N ASP A 142 -22.93 -3.51 0.60
CA ASP A 142 -21.71 -4.24 0.22
C ASP A 142 -20.99 -4.82 1.46
N ASN A 143 -20.88 -4.04 2.54
CA ASN A 143 -20.30 -4.50 3.80
C ASN A 143 -21.22 -5.48 4.56
N ALA A 144 -22.53 -5.25 4.57
CA ALA A 144 -23.50 -6.10 5.25
C ALA A 144 -23.61 -7.49 4.61
N ILE A 145 -23.46 -7.62 3.30
CA ILE A 145 -23.40 -8.92 2.64
C ILE A 145 -22.16 -9.70 3.11
N TYR A 146 -21.00 -9.04 3.11
CA TYR A 146 -19.74 -9.63 3.56
C TYR A 146 -19.82 -10.03 5.03
N TYR A 147 -20.06 -9.09 5.94
CA TYR A 147 -20.16 -9.37 7.38
C TYR A 147 -21.33 -10.26 7.74
N GLY A 148 -22.47 -10.13 7.06
CA GLY A 148 -23.64 -10.98 7.25
C GLY A 148 -23.34 -12.44 6.96
N SER A 149 -22.55 -12.73 5.91
CA SER A 149 -22.11 -14.11 5.63
C SER A 149 -21.25 -14.70 6.76
N TYR A 150 -20.33 -13.92 7.34
CA TYR A 150 -19.54 -14.36 8.49
C TYR A 150 -20.39 -14.52 9.75
N LEU A 151 -21.29 -13.58 10.02
CA LEU A 151 -22.20 -13.63 11.16
C LEU A 151 -23.15 -14.83 11.07
N PHE A 152 -23.58 -15.21 9.88
CA PHE A 152 -24.40 -16.41 9.68
C PHE A 152 -23.63 -17.68 10.09
N ILE A 153 -22.38 -17.84 9.65
CA ILE A 153 -21.52 -18.96 10.04
C ILE A 153 -21.27 -18.95 11.55
N CYS A 154 -20.92 -17.80 12.12
CA CYS A 154 -20.74 -17.64 13.56
C CYS A 154 -22.02 -17.96 14.34
N GLY A 155 -23.20 -17.60 13.81
CA GLY A 155 -24.49 -17.89 14.41
C GLY A 155 -24.75 -19.40 14.55
N ILE A 156 -24.46 -20.17 13.50
CA ILE A 156 -24.56 -21.64 13.54
C ILE A 156 -23.63 -22.23 14.61
N LEU A 157 -22.39 -21.73 14.69
CA LEU A 157 -21.41 -22.17 15.70
C LEU A 157 -21.86 -21.81 17.13
N LEU A 158 -22.45 -20.62 17.33
CA LEU A 158 -22.99 -20.22 18.63
C LEU A 158 -24.20 -21.05 19.03
N ILE A 159 -25.09 -21.40 18.10
CA ILE A 159 -26.21 -22.32 18.36
C ILE A 159 -25.68 -23.69 18.76
N TYR A 160 -24.67 -24.22 18.07
CA TYR A 160 -24.03 -25.47 18.44
C TYR A 160 -23.48 -25.44 19.89
N ILE A 161 -22.83 -24.34 20.28
CA ILE A 161 -22.31 -24.16 21.65
C ILE A 161 -23.45 -24.03 22.66
N ALA A 162 -24.54 -23.34 22.31
CA ALA A 162 -25.70 -23.14 23.17
C ALA A 162 -26.42 -24.47 23.50
N LEU A 163 -26.40 -25.42 22.56
CA LEU A 163 -27.04 -26.74 22.71
C LEU A 163 -26.17 -27.74 23.49
N LYS A 164 -24.90 -27.44 23.78
CA LYS A 164 -24.04 -28.29 24.60
C LYS A 164 -24.49 -28.22 26.07
N PRO A 165 -24.85 -29.36 26.71
CA PRO A 165 -25.24 -29.37 28.11
C PRO A 165 -24.12 -28.82 29.00
N GLY A 166 -24.47 -27.92 29.93
CA GLY A 166 -23.53 -27.35 30.90
C GLY A 166 -22.84 -26.05 30.50
N VAL A 167 -23.14 -25.47 29.32
CA VAL A 167 -22.58 -24.18 28.88
C VAL A 167 -23.67 -23.13 28.72
N TYR A 168 -23.66 -22.13 29.62
CA TYR A 168 -24.54 -20.96 29.51
C TYR A 168 -23.82 -19.82 28.78
N LEU A 169 -24.41 -19.33 27.68
CA LEU A 169 -23.90 -18.20 26.90
C LEU A 169 -24.44 -16.89 27.47
N ASP A 170 -23.66 -16.27 28.37
CA ASP A 170 -23.96 -14.95 28.91
C ASP A 170 -23.37 -13.83 28.04
N GLY A 171 -23.92 -12.62 28.13
CA GLY A 171 -23.42 -11.43 27.43
C GLY A 171 -21.90 -11.17 27.60
N PRO A 172 -21.33 -11.28 28.82
CA PRO A 172 -19.88 -11.17 29.02
C PRO A 172 -19.08 -12.24 28.29
N LYS A 173 -19.58 -13.47 28.20
CA LYS A 173 -18.92 -14.57 27.49
C LYS A 173 -18.97 -14.35 25.98
N ILE A 174 -20.10 -13.88 25.45
CA ILE A 174 -20.22 -13.50 24.04
C ILE A 174 -19.24 -12.36 23.70
N LYS A 175 -19.13 -11.35 24.57
CA LYS A 175 -18.14 -10.27 24.42
C LYS A 175 -16.71 -10.82 24.44
N ALA A 176 -16.40 -11.74 25.34
CA ALA A 176 -15.09 -12.37 25.41
C ALA A 176 -14.76 -13.19 24.15
N ILE A 177 -15.73 -13.96 23.64
CA ILE A 177 -15.61 -14.71 22.38
C ILE A 177 -15.40 -13.77 21.19
N ALA A 178 -16.16 -12.68 21.09
CA ALA A 178 -16.00 -11.70 20.00
C ALA A 178 -14.63 -11.01 20.05
N SER A 179 -14.18 -10.64 21.26
CA SER A 179 -12.86 -10.05 21.47
C SER A 179 -11.73 -11.02 21.12
N SER A 180 -11.84 -12.29 21.54
CA SER A 180 -10.82 -13.30 21.23
C SER A 180 -10.80 -13.63 19.74
N ALA A 181 -11.96 -13.77 19.09
CA ALA A 181 -12.05 -14.00 17.65
C ALA A 181 -11.39 -12.86 16.84
N SER A 182 -11.65 -11.60 17.21
CA SER A 182 -11.01 -10.45 16.54
C SER A 182 -9.49 -10.45 16.75
N ASN A 183 -9.00 -10.82 17.93
CA ASN A 183 -7.57 -10.90 18.18
C ASN A 183 -6.93 -12.04 17.40
N THR A 184 -7.58 -13.20 17.31
CA THR A 184 -7.14 -14.33 16.48
C THR A 184 -7.05 -13.95 15.01
N TRP A 185 -8.01 -13.16 14.50
CA TRP A 185 -7.93 -12.63 13.13
C TRP A 185 -6.69 -11.75 12.92
N GLY A 186 -6.39 -10.87 13.87
CA GLY A 186 -5.17 -10.04 13.85
C GLY A 186 -3.89 -10.88 13.89
N LEU A 187 -3.83 -11.89 14.76
CA LEU A 187 -2.70 -12.81 14.86
C LEU A 187 -2.52 -13.65 13.59
N PHE A 188 -3.61 -14.12 13.00
CA PHE A 188 -3.58 -14.83 11.72
C PHE A 188 -2.96 -13.96 10.61
N LEU A 189 -3.41 -12.70 10.48
CA LEU A 189 -2.83 -11.75 9.53
C LEU A 189 -1.37 -11.45 9.85
N LEU A 190 -1.01 -11.30 11.13
CA LEU A 190 0.37 -11.09 11.55
C LEU A 190 1.25 -12.25 11.10
N ILE A 191 0.85 -13.51 11.32
CA ILE A 191 1.60 -14.69 10.90
C ILE A 191 1.81 -14.67 9.38
N LEU A 192 0.78 -14.36 8.59
CA LEU A 192 0.88 -14.30 7.13
C LEU A 192 1.81 -13.16 6.64
N LEU A 193 1.69 -11.96 7.22
CA LEU A 193 2.43 -10.78 6.79
C LEU A 193 3.87 -10.74 7.31
N LEU A 194 4.10 -11.32 8.50
CA LEU A 194 5.42 -11.40 9.11
C LEU A 194 6.37 -12.28 8.27
N GLY A 195 5.86 -13.38 7.70
CA GLY A 195 6.65 -14.25 6.81
C GLY A 195 7.22 -13.49 5.61
N TYR A 196 6.40 -12.66 4.96
CA TYR A 196 6.88 -11.80 3.86
C TYR A 196 7.92 -10.79 4.36
N SER A 197 7.67 -10.16 5.50
CA SER A 197 8.54 -9.11 6.04
C SER A 197 9.90 -9.63 6.51
N LEU A 198 9.96 -10.82 7.11
CA LEU A 198 11.22 -11.41 7.60
C LEU A 198 12.07 -12.03 6.49
N VAL A 199 11.45 -12.51 5.41
CA VAL A 199 12.17 -13.23 4.35
C VAL A 199 12.34 -12.38 3.11
N GLU A 200 11.25 -11.86 2.55
CA GLU A 200 11.28 -11.20 1.24
C GLU A 200 11.87 -9.80 1.31
N VAL A 201 11.64 -9.04 2.40
CA VAL A 201 12.22 -7.68 2.52
C VAL A 201 13.75 -7.72 2.61
N PRO A 202 14.40 -8.52 3.49
CA PRO A 202 15.86 -8.63 3.51
C PRO A 202 16.42 -9.19 2.21
N ARG A 203 15.77 -10.20 1.61
CA ARG A 203 16.17 -10.75 0.31
C ARG A 203 16.12 -9.69 -0.78
N ASN A 204 15.06 -8.90 -0.83
CA ASN A 204 14.91 -7.83 -1.79
C ASN A 204 15.98 -6.75 -1.58
N LEU A 205 16.30 -6.36 -0.34
CA LEU A 205 17.41 -5.44 -0.06
C LEU A 205 18.75 -5.99 -0.53
N TRP A 206 19.04 -7.26 -0.22
CA TRP A 206 20.25 -7.94 -0.67
C TRP A 206 20.34 -8.00 -2.20
N ASN A 207 19.26 -8.37 -2.87
CA ASN A 207 19.22 -8.45 -4.32
C ASN A 207 19.30 -7.07 -5.00
N ASN A 208 18.70 -6.02 -4.40
CA ASN A 208 18.81 -4.65 -4.87
C ASN A 208 20.25 -4.11 -4.81
N SER A 209 21.12 -4.69 -3.97
CA SER A 209 22.55 -4.34 -3.96
C SER A 209 23.30 -4.86 -5.18
N LYS A 210 22.81 -5.94 -5.82
CA LYS A 210 23.41 -6.55 -7.00
C LYS A 210 22.99 -5.80 -8.26
N ARG A 211 23.87 -4.96 -8.81
CA ARG A 211 23.59 -4.05 -9.93
C ARG A 211 23.03 -4.77 -11.17
N ASN A 212 23.71 -5.80 -11.66
CA ASN A 212 23.29 -6.55 -12.86
C ASN A 212 21.94 -7.24 -12.67
N TYR A 213 21.77 -7.94 -11.53
CA TYR A 213 20.50 -8.58 -11.19
C TYR A 213 19.37 -7.56 -11.13
N THR A 214 19.58 -6.43 -10.45
CA THR A 214 18.55 -5.39 -10.27
C THR A 214 18.14 -4.79 -11.61
N LEU A 215 19.10 -4.51 -12.49
CA LEU A 215 18.84 -3.97 -13.81
C LEU A 215 18.02 -4.95 -14.66
N THR A 216 18.44 -6.22 -14.76
CA THR A 216 17.71 -7.26 -15.50
C THR A 216 16.31 -7.51 -14.93
N TYR A 217 16.19 -7.60 -13.61
CA TYR A 217 14.91 -7.76 -12.93
C TYR A 217 13.96 -6.58 -13.21
N THR A 218 14.50 -5.36 -13.19
CA THR A 218 13.69 -4.15 -13.44
C THR A 218 13.24 -4.08 -14.90
N TYR A 219 14.03 -4.56 -15.87
CA TYR A 219 13.58 -4.72 -17.26
C TYR A 219 12.41 -5.69 -17.41
N PHE A 220 12.48 -6.85 -16.75
CA PHE A 220 11.37 -7.78 -16.75
C PHE A 220 10.12 -7.14 -16.11
N LYS A 221 10.31 -6.43 -15.00
CA LYS A 221 9.22 -5.77 -14.27
C LYS A 221 8.56 -4.66 -15.09
N ILE A 222 9.32 -3.82 -15.80
CA ILE A 222 8.75 -2.75 -16.64
C ILE A 222 7.99 -3.33 -17.83
N ALA A 223 8.48 -4.41 -18.44
CA ALA A 223 7.78 -5.10 -19.51
C ALA A 223 6.42 -5.62 -19.03
N LYS A 224 6.38 -6.29 -17.87
CA LYS A 224 5.12 -6.73 -17.24
C LYS A 224 4.18 -5.55 -16.95
N LEU A 225 4.67 -4.49 -16.32
CA LEU A 225 3.86 -3.29 -16.02
C LEU A 225 3.34 -2.61 -17.29
N SER A 226 4.07 -2.69 -18.41
CA SER A 226 3.60 -2.18 -19.69
C SER A 226 2.40 -2.97 -20.21
N THR A 227 2.38 -4.29 -20.03
CA THR A 227 1.22 -5.13 -20.35
C THR A 227 0.03 -4.78 -19.46
N ASP A 228 0.23 -4.70 -18.14
CA ASP A 228 -0.82 -4.33 -17.18
C ASP A 228 -1.39 -2.92 -17.48
N LYS A 229 -0.54 -1.99 -17.96
CA LYS A 229 -0.96 -0.66 -18.40
C LYS A 229 -1.83 -0.74 -19.67
N CYS A 230 -1.42 -1.53 -20.67
CA CYS A 230 -2.18 -1.72 -21.91
C CYS A 230 -3.58 -2.28 -21.63
N GLU A 231 -3.69 -3.29 -20.76
CA GLU A 231 -4.98 -3.87 -20.34
C GLU A 231 -5.88 -2.83 -19.64
N ALA A 232 -5.28 -1.96 -18.82
CA ALA A 232 -6.01 -0.87 -18.17
C ALA A 232 -6.50 0.19 -19.17
N GLU A 233 -5.69 0.53 -20.19
CA GLU A 233 -6.06 1.43 -21.28
C GLU A 233 -7.21 0.85 -22.12
N GLU A 234 -7.14 -0.43 -22.49
CA GLU A 234 -8.20 -1.15 -23.20
C GLU A 234 -9.52 -1.15 -22.41
N THR A 235 -9.46 -1.45 -21.11
CA THR A 235 -10.64 -1.41 -20.23
C THR A 235 -11.28 -0.01 -20.19
N VAL A 236 -10.47 1.05 -20.21
CA VAL A 236 -10.97 2.43 -20.27
C VAL A 236 -11.60 2.73 -21.62
N ASP A 237 -11.00 2.25 -22.72
CA ASP A 237 -11.55 2.44 -24.07
C ASP A 237 -12.91 1.73 -24.27
N GLU A 238 -13.11 0.56 -23.66
CA GLU A 238 -14.43 -0.13 -23.60
C GLU A 238 -15.47 0.70 -22.84
N ILE A 239 -15.07 1.32 -21.73
CA ILE A 239 -15.95 2.21 -20.94
C ILE A 239 -16.29 3.46 -21.73
N LEU A 240 -15.32 4.04 -22.46
CA LEU A 240 -15.57 5.19 -23.33
C LEU A 240 -16.53 4.85 -24.46
N GLU A 241 -16.51 3.62 -24.99
CA GLU A 241 -17.47 3.17 -26.00
C GLU A 241 -18.88 3.07 -25.41
N SER A 242 -19.00 2.47 -24.23
CA SER A 242 -20.25 2.41 -23.48
C SER A 242 -20.77 3.81 -23.14
N LEU A 243 -19.89 4.75 -22.80
CA LEU A 243 -20.26 6.12 -22.47
C LEU A 243 -20.65 6.93 -23.71
N ASN A 244 -20.02 6.69 -24.87
CA ASN A 244 -20.38 7.31 -26.14
C ASN A 244 -21.82 6.93 -26.54
N SER A 245 -22.18 5.65 -26.42
CA SER A 245 -23.55 5.19 -26.70
C SER A 245 -24.59 5.78 -25.75
N VAL A 246 -24.27 5.89 -24.46
CA VAL A 246 -25.14 6.52 -23.47
C VAL A 246 -25.29 8.03 -23.72
N THR A 247 -24.20 8.72 -24.06
CA THR A 247 -24.22 10.17 -24.32
C THR A 247 -25.04 10.49 -25.57
N ALA A 248 -24.95 9.66 -26.61
CA ALA A 248 -25.78 9.78 -27.80
C ALA A 248 -27.27 9.46 -27.53
N ALA A 249 -27.57 8.53 -26.61
CA ALA A 249 -28.95 8.19 -26.24
C ALA A 249 -29.63 9.25 -25.37
N VAL A 250 -28.85 9.94 -24.52
CA VAL A 250 -29.33 10.82 -23.46
C VAL A 250 -29.04 12.28 -23.83
N GLY A 251 -29.93 12.86 -24.64
CA GLY A 251 -29.87 14.28 -25.00
C GLY A 251 -30.14 15.23 -23.82
N PRO A 252 -29.95 16.55 -24.02
CA PRO A 252 -30.05 17.57 -22.95
C PRO A 252 -31.39 17.64 -22.20
N GLY A 253 -32.48 17.19 -22.83
CA GLY A 253 -33.83 17.18 -22.24
C GLY A 253 -34.16 15.92 -21.41
N HIS A 254 -33.29 14.92 -21.38
CA HIS A 254 -33.57 13.64 -20.72
C HIS A 254 -33.32 13.74 -19.19
N PRO A 255 -34.16 13.16 -18.31
CA PRO A 255 -33.98 13.26 -16.86
C PRO A 255 -32.64 12.67 -16.36
N LEU A 256 -32.06 11.72 -17.10
CA LEU A 256 -30.75 11.13 -16.77
C LEU A 256 -29.55 11.95 -17.25
N HIS A 257 -29.75 13.05 -17.99
CA HIS A 257 -28.66 13.83 -18.59
C HIS A 257 -27.66 14.34 -17.55
N GLN A 258 -28.16 14.86 -16.42
CA GLN A 258 -27.31 15.32 -15.31
C GLN A 258 -26.40 14.20 -14.75
N HIS A 259 -26.90 12.96 -14.73
CA HIS A 259 -26.13 11.81 -14.26
C HIS A 259 -25.04 11.42 -15.26
N VAL A 260 -25.34 11.44 -16.56
CA VAL A 260 -24.34 11.20 -17.63
C VAL A 260 -23.24 12.27 -17.57
N GLU A 261 -23.62 13.54 -17.46
CA GLU A 261 -22.68 14.66 -17.35
C GLU A 261 -21.76 14.52 -16.12
N THR A 262 -22.31 14.05 -14.99
CA THR A 262 -21.50 13.75 -13.79
C THR A 262 -20.42 12.70 -14.05
N ILE A 263 -20.69 11.70 -14.90
CA ILE A 263 -19.69 10.68 -15.29
C ILE A 263 -18.64 11.32 -16.21
N VAL A 264 -19.07 12.07 -17.23
CA VAL A 264 -18.18 12.72 -18.21
C VAL A 264 -17.22 13.69 -17.51
N GLN A 265 -17.69 14.47 -16.53
CA GLN A 265 -16.87 15.40 -15.76
C GLN A 265 -15.80 14.73 -14.87
N LYS A 266 -15.92 13.42 -14.60
CA LYS A 266 -14.88 12.66 -13.88
C LYS A 266 -13.73 12.24 -14.78
N LEU A 267 -13.91 12.25 -16.10
CA LEU A 267 -12.86 11.90 -17.03
C LEU A 267 -11.79 13.01 -17.05
N PRO A 268 -10.49 12.64 -17.06
CA PRO A 268 -9.42 13.55 -17.46
C PRO A 268 -9.70 14.16 -18.84
N ILE A 269 -9.18 15.36 -19.07
CA ILE A 269 -9.38 16.13 -20.32
C ILE A 269 -9.05 15.29 -21.55
N GLN A 270 -7.94 14.56 -21.54
CA GLN A 270 -7.51 13.69 -22.64
C GLN A 270 -8.53 12.60 -23.00
N LEU A 271 -9.18 11.99 -21.99
CA LEU A 271 -10.19 10.96 -22.22
C LEU A 271 -11.53 11.56 -22.67
N ARG A 272 -11.85 12.77 -22.21
CA ARG A 272 -13.02 13.52 -22.69
C ARG A 272 -12.87 13.92 -24.15
N ASP A 273 -11.68 14.35 -24.58
CA ASP A 273 -11.41 14.68 -25.97
C ASP A 273 -11.50 13.43 -26.86
N LYS A 274 -10.94 12.30 -26.40
CA LYS A 274 -11.11 11.00 -27.06
C LYS A 274 -12.58 10.62 -27.19
N LEU A 275 -13.40 10.82 -26.14
CA LEU A 275 -14.84 10.57 -26.20
C LEU A 275 -15.53 11.44 -27.26
N ASN A 276 -15.27 12.74 -27.25
CA ASN A 276 -15.88 13.70 -28.18
C ASN A 276 -15.48 13.47 -29.64
N SER A 277 -14.29 12.90 -29.88
CA SER A 277 -13.80 12.56 -31.22
C SER A 277 -14.44 11.31 -31.82
N ARG A 278 -15.12 10.49 -31.02
CA ARG A 278 -15.73 9.24 -31.51
C ARG A 278 -16.99 9.54 -32.32
N ALA A 279 -17.18 8.78 -33.39
CA ALA A 279 -18.41 8.85 -34.17
C ALA A 279 -19.62 8.45 -33.30
N PRO A 280 -20.76 9.16 -33.42
CA PRO A 280 -21.97 8.79 -32.72
C PRO A 280 -22.45 7.42 -33.23
N PRO A 281 -22.91 6.52 -32.34
CA PRO A 281 -23.43 5.22 -32.75
C PRO A 281 -24.75 5.36 -33.49
N GLU A 282 -24.98 4.49 -34.47
CA GLU A 282 -26.15 4.56 -35.36
C GLU A 282 -27.50 4.35 -34.65
N ARG A 283 -27.54 3.54 -33.58
CA ARG A 283 -28.78 3.22 -32.84
C ARG A 283 -28.54 3.20 -31.32
N PRO A 284 -28.52 4.37 -30.67
CA PRO A 284 -28.33 4.44 -29.23
C PRO A 284 -29.61 4.02 -28.49
N THR A 285 -29.48 3.08 -27.55
CA THR A 285 -30.60 2.69 -26.67
C THR A 285 -30.49 3.41 -25.33
N PRO A 286 -31.58 4.01 -24.82
CA PRO A 286 -31.53 4.75 -23.56
C PRO A 286 -31.25 3.80 -22.38
N PRO A 287 -30.25 4.09 -21.53
CA PRO A 287 -29.91 3.22 -20.41
C PRO A 287 -30.93 3.35 -19.27
N SER A 288 -31.08 2.28 -18.50
CA SER A 288 -31.75 2.35 -17.20
C SER A 288 -30.87 3.03 -16.16
N LEU A 289 -31.47 3.63 -15.12
CA LEU A 289 -30.72 4.25 -14.01
C LEU A 289 -29.74 3.26 -13.35
N LYS A 290 -30.14 2.00 -13.17
CA LYS A 290 -29.28 0.94 -12.61
C LYS A 290 -28.08 0.64 -13.51
N SER A 291 -28.28 0.60 -14.82
CA SER A 291 -27.20 0.44 -15.79
C SER A 291 -26.23 1.62 -15.72
N LEU A 292 -26.75 2.84 -15.61
CA LEU A 292 -25.94 4.06 -15.52
C LEU A 292 -25.12 4.12 -14.22
N VAL A 293 -25.69 3.71 -13.09
CA VAL A 293 -24.97 3.57 -11.80
C VAL A 293 -23.84 2.54 -11.91
N ASN A 294 -24.09 1.41 -12.58
CA ASN A 294 -23.06 0.40 -12.82
C ASN A 294 -21.95 0.91 -13.76
N LEU A 295 -22.30 1.65 -14.81
CA LEU A 295 -21.33 2.29 -15.71
C LEU A 295 -20.45 3.29 -14.94
N HIS A 296 -21.05 4.11 -14.07
CA HIS A 296 -20.31 5.04 -13.21
C HIS A 296 -19.36 4.29 -12.25
N LYS A 297 -19.84 3.21 -11.59
CA LYS A 297 -19.00 2.34 -10.73
C LYS A 297 -17.80 1.77 -11.50
N LYS A 298 -18.03 1.27 -12.72
CA LYS A 298 -16.96 0.76 -13.60
C LYS A 298 -15.98 1.86 -13.99
N THR A 299 -16.48 3.04 -14.35
CA THR A 299 -15.66 4.21 -14.72
C THR A 299 -14.72 4.61 -13.59
N ILE A 300 -15.23 4.74 -12.36
CA ILE A 300 -14.40 5.07 -11.18
C ILE A 300 -13.30 4.01 -10.99
N LYS A 301 -13.66 2.73 -11.06
CA LYS A 301 -12.70 1.63 -10.87
C LYS A 301 -11.62 1.63 -11.96
N ALA A 302 -12.00 1.77 -13.22
CA ALA A 302 -11.07 1.75 -14.34
C ALA A 302 -10.11 2.95 -14.31
N LEU A 303 -10.61 4.16 -14.01
CA LEU A 303 -9.75 5.34 -13.87
C LEU A 303 -8.71 5.17 -12.74
N HIS A 304 -9.11 4.60 -11.60
CA HIS A 304 -8.16 4.32 -10.51
C HIS A 304 -7.09 3.28 -10.92
N VAL A 305 -7.48 2.26 -11.69
CA VAL A 305 -6.53 1.24 -12.17
C VAL A 305 -5.58 1.86 -13.19
N LEU A 306 -6.08 2.61 -14.17
CA LEU A 306 -5.26 3.31 -15.17
C LEU A 306 -4.25 4.25 -14.51
N GLN A 307 -4.71 5.14 -13.62
CA GLN A 307 -3.81 6.07 -12.94
C GLN A 307 -2.73 5.34 -12.13
N ARG A 308 -3.09 4.23 -11.47
CA ARG A 308 -2.14 3.41 -10.70
C ARG A 308 -1.11 2.76 -11.62
N THR A 309 -1.53 2.09 -12.69
CA THR A 309 -0.61 1.38 -13.60
C THR A 309 0.30 2.34 -14.34
N GLU A 310 -0.22 3.48 -14.80
CA GLU A 310 0.57 4.56 -15.40
C GLU A 310 1.65 5.09 -14.45
N THR A 311 1.28 5.40 -13.21
CA THR A 311 2.22 5.90 -12.21
C THR A 311 3.29 4.86 -11.87
N GLN A 312 2.88 3.59 -11.69
CA GLN A 312 3.81 2.50 -11.39
C GLN A 312 4.78 2.23 -12.54
N TRP A 313 4.29 2.28 -13.78
CA TRP A 313 5.11 2.15 -14.97
C TRP A 313 6.09 3.32 -15.09
N ALA A 314 5.64 4.56 -14.94
CA ALA A 314 6.48 5.75 -15.05
C ALA A 314 7.61 5.78 -13.99
N LEU A 315 7.30 5.50 -12.72
CA LEU A 315 8.31 5.42 -11.65
C LEU A 315 9.31 4.28 -11.88
N THR A 316 8.84 3.16 -12.43
CA THR A 316 9.73 2.03 -12.74
C THR A 316 10.61 2.36 -13.94
N LEU A 317 10.09 3.05 -14.96
CA LEU A 317 10.86 3.54 -16.09
C LEU A 317 11.97 4.50 -15.66
N GLU A 318 11.66 5.48 -14.81
CA GLU A 318 12.68 6.39 -14.26
C GLU A 318 13.78 5.61 -13.51
N ARG A 319 13.38 4.58 -12.75
CA ARG A 319 14.33 3.70 -12.08
C ARG A 319 15.20 2.90 -13.06
N VAL A 320 14.64 2.38 -14.15
CA VAL A 320 15.41 1.69 -15.20
C VAL A 320 16.44 2.62 -15.80
N LEU A 321 16.02 3.81 -16.24
CA LEU A 321 16.89 4.82 -16.83
C LEU A 321 18.04 5.20 -15.89
N HIS A 322 17.72 5.39 -14.60
CA HIS A 322 18.75 5.65 -13.59
C HIS A 322 19.74 4.50 -13.44
N LEU A 323 19.28 3.24 -13.44
CA LEU A 323 20.15 2.07 -13.33
C LEU A 323 21.03 1.89 -14.58
N GLU A 324 20.53 2.21 -15.76
CA GLU A 324 21.30 2.24 -17.01
C GLU A 324 22.39 3.30 -16.96
N ASP A 325 22.07 4.52 -16.52
CA ASP A 325 23.04 5.60 -16.32
C ASP A 325 24.12 5.17 -15.33
N VAL A 326 23.72 4.56 -14.20
CA VAL A 326 24.64 4.02 -13.20
C VAL A 326 25.54 2.92 -13.78
N ALA A 327 25.04 2.10 -14.71
CA ALA A 327 25.83 1.06 -15.37
C ALA A 327 26.76 1.63 -16.46
N ALA A 328 26.32 2.64 -17.21
CA ALA A 328 27.11 3.32 -18.24
C ALA A 328 28.26 4.13 -17.63
N ASN A 329 27.98 4.93 -16.59
CA ASN A 329 29.00 5.72 -15.89
C ASN A 329 30.02 4.86 -15.15
N ALA A 330 29.64 3.69 -14.64
CA ALA A 330 30.59 2.76 -14.03
C ALA A 330 31.64 2.22 -15.03
N ARG A 331 31.33 2.27 -16.33
CA ARG A 331 32.25 1.90 -17.41
C ARG A 331 32.97 3.12 -18.02
N SER A 332 32.56 4.33 -17.65
CA SER A 332 33.12 5.57 -18.21
C SER A 332 34.45 5.90 -17.55
N PRO A 333 35.46 6.37 -18.31
CA PRO A 333 36.69 6.92 -17.74
C PRO A 333 36.47 8.28 -17.05
N ASP A 334 35.36 8.96 -17.34
CA ASP A 334 35.05 10.26 -16.78
C ASP A 334 34.58 10.13 -15.32
N ALA A 335 35.25 10.82 -14.40
CA ALA A 335 34.87 10.89 -12.99
C ALA A 335 33.63 11.78 -12.73
N ARG A 336 32.73 11.93 -13.72
CA ARG A 336 31.51 12.74 -13.61
C ARG A 336 30.30 11.91 -13.98
N PHE A 337 29.29 11.95 -13.13
CA PHE A 337 28.05 11.21 -13.36
C PHE A 337 27.22 11.93 -14.43
N ALA A 338 27.14 11.34 -15.63
CA ALA A 338 26.29 11.79 -16.72
C ALA A 338 24.90 11.14 -16.62
N HIS A 339 23.84 11.94 -16.71
CA HIS A 339 22.48 11.40 -16.85
C HIS A 339 22.09 11.38 -18.32
N SER A 340 21.45 10.31 -18.78
CA SER A 340 20.92 10.25 -20.16
C SER A 340 19.81 11.30 -20.37
N PHE A 341 19.05 11.61 -19.30
CA PHE A 341 18.01 12.63 -19.30
C PHE A 341 18.27 13.64 -18.18
N HIS A 342 18.05 14.93 -18.46
CA HIS A 342 18.32 15.99 -17.49
C HIS A 342 17.39 15.90 -16.27
N THR A 343 17.96 15.70 -15.07
CA THR A 343 17.23 15.70 -13.80
C THR A 343 17.52 17.00 -13.01
N PRO A 344 16.51 17.87 -12.78
CA PRO A 344 16.73 19.11 -12.05
C PRO A 344 17.04 18.83 -10.57
N ARG A 345 18.26 19.19 -10.12
CA ARG A 345 18.69 19.04 -8.72
C ARG A 345 18.50 20.34 -7.91
N PRO A 346 17.92 20.27 -6.70
CA PRO A 346 17.88 21.40 -5.76
C PRO A 346 19.28 21.97 -5.50
N ARG A 347 19.39 23.28 -5.25
CA ARG A 347 20.69 23.94 -5.04
C ARG A 347 21.47 23.35 -3.86
N LEU A 348 20.80 23.03 -2.76
CA LEU A 348 21.40 22.40 -1.57
C LEU A 348 21.95 21.00 -1.87
N ALA A 349 21.24 20.20 -2.68
CA ALA A 349 21.69 18.88 -3.07
C ALA A 349 22.93 18.93 -3.97
N ARG A 350 23.03 19.95 -4.84
CA ARG A 350 24.23 20.17 -5.67
C ARG A 350 25.46 20.58 -4.86
N LEU A 351 25.26 21.31 -3.76
CA LEU A 351 26.34 21.72 -2.86
C LEU A 351 26.84 20.55 -2.00
N LEU A 352 25.90 19.75 -1.46
CA LEU A 352 26.23 18.62 -0.57
C LEU A 352 26.69 17.37 -1.30
N TYR A 353 26.28 17.17 -2.56
CA TYR A 353 26.60 15.98 -3.35
C TYR A 353 27.02 16.39 -4.79
N PRO A 354 28.31 16.75 -4.99
CA PRO A 354 28.80 17.07 -6.32
C PRO A 354 28.73 15.82 -7.23
N PRO A 355 28.50 15.97 -8.55
CA PRO A 355 28.33 14.86 -9.48
C PRO A 355 29.67 14.17 -9.82
N LEU A 356 30.60 14.11 -8.88
CA LEU A 356 31.89 13.44 -9.04
C LEU A 356 31.70 11.95 -8.70
N VAL A 357 31.96 11.09 -9.66
CA VAL A 357 32.03 9.64 -9.42
C VAL A 357 33.41 9.40 -8.81
N GLY A 358 33.42 9.11 -7.51
CA GLY A 358 34.66 8.76 -6.81
C GLY A 358 35.30 7.54 -7.47
N ASN A 359 36.54 7.69 -7.91
CA ASN A 359 37.37 6.59 -8.36
C ASN A 359 37.54 5.62 -7.18
N PRO A 360 37.39 4.29 -7.34
CA PRO A 360 37.72 3.36 -6.27
C PRO A 360 39.24 3.31 -6.11
N ILE A 361 39.80 4.24 -5.33
CA ILE A 361 41.21 4.25 -4.97
C ILE A 361 41.29 4.07 -3.46
N LEU A 362 41.41 2.82 -3.02
CA LEU A 362 42.64 2.33 -2.38
C LEU A 362 42.59 0.80 -2.28
N GLY A 363 43.60 0.15 -2.85
CA GLY A 363 43.75 -1.30 -2.83
C GLY A 363 43.99 -1.83 -1.42
N LEU A 364 42.99 -2.55 -0.90
CA LEU A 364 43.15 -3.50 0.18
C LEU A 364 42.28 -4.71 -0.15
N HIS A 365 42.94 -5.75 -0.66
CA HIS A 365 42.52 -7.15 -0.74
C HIS A 365 41.05 -7.43 -1.12
N ALA A 366 40.80 -7.60 -2.42
CA ALA A 366 39.81 -8.56 -2.89
C ALA A 366 40.39 -9.29 -4.09
N GLY A 367 40.92 -10.49 -3.82
CA GLY A 367 41.42 -11.40 -4.84
C GLY A 367 40.31 -11.82 -5.79
N GLY A 368 40.66 -11.84 -7.08
CA GLY A 368 40.19 -12.78 -8.09
C GLY A 368 38.69 -13.11 -8.16
N CYS A 369 38.00 -12.47 -9.10
CA CYS A 369 37.16 -13.19 -10.05
C CYS A 369 37.00 -12.36 -11.33
N ARG A 370 37.86 -12.63 -12.31
CA ARG A 370 37.57 -12.32 -13.72
C ARG A 370 36.66 -13.42 -14.24
N THR A 371 35.47 -13.08 -14.68
CA THR A 371 34.76 -13.87 -15.68
C THR A 371 34.67 -13.04 -16.94
N ALA A 372 35.20 -13.61 -18.02
CA ALA A 372 35.28 -13.04 -19.35
C ALA A 372 33.95 -13.20 -20.10
N GLU A 373 33.67 -12.18 -20.91
CA GLU A 373 32.99 -12.18 -22.21
C GLU A 373 31.56 -12.68 -22.41
N GLY A 374 30.84 -11.87 -23.20
CA GLY A 374 30.00 -12.40 -24.28
C GLY A 374 28.50 -12.27 -24.11
N SER A 375 27.95 -11.05 -24.08
CA SER A 375 26.54 -10.86 -24.46
C SER A 375 26.33 -9.48 -25.07
N ARG A 376 26.00 -9.48 -26.37
CA ARG A 376 25.56 -8.33 -27.15
C ARG A 376 24.33 -7.74 -26.44
N VAL A 377 24.48 -6.58 -25.81
CA VAL A 377 23.34 -5.84 -25.25
C VAL A 377 22.67 -5.12 -26.40
N MET A 378 21.43 -5.51 -26.70
CA MET A 378 20.56 -4.82 -27.65
C MET A 378 20.35 -3.39 -27.16
N THR A 379 20.87 -2.41 -27.88
CA THR A 379 20.76 -0.99 -27.55
C THR A 379 19.41 -0.43 -28.02
N ILE A 380 18.90 0.56 -27.28
CA ILE A 380 17.57 1.19 -27.40
C ILE A 380 17.26 1.82 -28.78
N HIS A 381 18.18 1.77 -29.75
CA HIS A 381 17.87 2.11 -31.14
C HIS A 381 16.90 1.12 -31.82
N GLU A 382 16.80 -0.12 -31.34
CA GLU A 382 15.83 -1.10 -31.87
C GLU A 382 14.46 -1.04 -31.17
N ALA A 383 14.36 -0.42 -29.98
CA ALA A 383 13.09 -0.26 -29.26
C ALA A 383 12.33 1.02 -29.65
N GLN A 384 13.05 2.10 -29.98
CA GLN A 384 12.41 3.37 -30.38
C GLN A 384 11.80 3.34 -31.80
N GLY A 385 12.24 2.45 -32.68
CA GLY A 385 11.64 2.24 -34.01
C GLY A 385 10.21 1.69 -33.98
N TYR A 386 9.80 1.04 -32.89
CA TYR A 386 8.47 0.42 -32.78
C TYR A 386 7.40 1.29 -32.14
N ALA A 387 7.77 2.36 -31.43
CA ALA A 387 6.83 3.29 -30.80
C ALA A 387 6.38 4.42 -31.76
N SER A 388 7.21 4.80 -32.74
CA SER A 388 6.86 5.86 -33.71
C SER A 388 6.10 5.36 -34.94
N ALA A 389 6.09 4.05 -35.22
CA ALA A 389 5.44 3.48 -36.40
C ALA A 389 3.99 3.00 -36.15
N ARG A 390 3.43 3.24 -34.96
CA ARG A 390 2.09 2.75 -34.56
C ARG A 390 0.97 3.79 -34.74
N SER A 391 1.21 4.86 -35.52
CA SER A 391 0.18 5.82 -35.94
C SER A 391 -0.46 5.49 -37.29
N THR A 392 -0.04 4.42 -37.98
CA THR A 392 -0.60 4.06 -39.29
C THR A 392 -0.83 2.55 -39.45
N SER A 393 -2.10 2.18 -39.66
CA SER A 393 -2.60 0.94 -40.27
C SER A 393 -2.79 -0.32 -39.38
N SER A 394 -4.06 -0.71 -39.29
CA SER A 394 -4.70 -1.78 -38.50
C SER A 394 -4.44 -3.22 -38.99
N ARG A 395 -3.25 -3.55 -39.53
CA ARG A 395 -2.98 -4.91 -40.05
C ARG A 395 -1.66 -5.56 -39.64
N ALA A 396 -0.91 -4.94 -38.73
CA ALA A 396 0.41 -5.43 -38.28
C ALA A 396 0.39 -6.23 -36.96
N GLY A 397 -0.77 -6.37 -36.30
CA GLY A 397 -0.91 -7.05 -35.01
C GLY A 397 -0.67 -8.57 -35.05
N GLN A 398 -0.69 -9.19 -36.22
CA GLN A 398 -0.62 -10.65 -36.34
C GLN A 398 0.79 -11.18 -36.67
N LYS A 399 1.68 -10.35 -37.23
CA LYS A 399 3.07 -10.75 -37.58
C LYS A 399 4.10 -10.50 -36.47
N GLY A 400 3.80 -9.62 -35.51
CA GLY A 400 4.68 -9.39 -34.35
C GLY A 400 4.67 -10.54 -33.33
N PHE A 401 3.62 -11.37 -33.34
CA PHE A 401 3.50 -12.51 -32.44
C PHE A 401 4.31 -13.72 -32.92
N GLU A 402 4.47 -13.94 -34.24
CA GLU A 402 5.21 -15.10 -34.80
C GLU A 402 6.74 -15.01 -34.62
N TYR A 403 7.32 -13.80 -34.54
CA TYR A 403 8.77 -13.65 -34.35
C TYR A 403 9.23 -13.77 -32.89
N MET A 404 8.35 -13.50 -31.91
CA MET A 404 8.70 -13.58 -30.49
C MET A 404 8.67 -15.03 -29.96
N THR A 405 7.87 -15.91 -30.57
CA THR A 405 7.83 -17.35 -30.26
C THR A 405 9.00 -18.13 -30.88
N GLN A 406 9.55 -17.70 -32.03
CA GLN A 406 10.72 -18.36 -32.64
C GLN A 406 12.03 -18.11 -31.87
N ALA A 407 12.18 -16.96 -31.20
CA ALA A 407 13.37 -16.67 -30.39
C ALA A 407 13.47 -17.51 -29.10
N SER A 408 12.37 -18.12 -28.65
CA SER A 408 12.35 -18.95 -27.44
C SER A 408 12.63 -20.45 -27.71
N CYS A 409 12.70 -20.89 -28.97
CA CYS A 409 12.98 -22.29 -29.35
C CYS A 409 14.36 -22.52 -30.01
N GLY A 410 15.17 -21.46 -30.20
CA GLY A 410 16.42 -21.52 -30.98
C GLY A 410 17.70 -21.47 -30.14
N SER A 411 17.82 -22.23 -29.05
CA SER A 411 19.11 -22.40 -28.36
C SER A 411 19.28 -23.79 -27.77
N SER A 412 19.18 -24.80 -28.63
CA SER A 412 19.74 -26.13 -28.37
C SER A 412 20.35 -26.63 -29.67
N SER A 413 21.63 -26.31 -29.91
CA SER A 413 22.59 -26.98 -30.82
C SER A 413 23.81 -26.07 -31.01
N HIS A 414 24.82 -26.22 -30.15
CA HIS A 414 26.25 -26.44 -30.45
C HIS A 414 27.14 -26.02 -29.29
#